data_AF-A0A4R7YXT9-F1
#
_entry.id   AF-A0A4R7YXT9-F1
#
_cell.length_a   1.000
_cell.length_b   1.000
_cell.length_c   1.000
_cell.angle_alpha   90.00
_cell.angle_beta   90.00
_cell.angle_gamma   90.00
#
_symmetry.space_group_name_H-M   'P 1'
#
loop_
_entity.id
_entity.type
_entity.pdbx_description
1 polymer ?
#
loop_
_entity_poly.entity_id
_entity_poly.type
_entity_poly.pdbx_seq_one_letter_code
_entity_poly.pdbx_strand_id
1 'polypeptide(L)'
;MDAAAITIIFIVLSALIAVVIRKIKKDKCLKDFRDDIVTLELLNGQQYRGQLKLKSSGLKFNYPELIEDEQKLKFLSFLLYKNEYPDIQAVVRYHKDLTEEGKKLREKDFKKTFQPSRWRKFRRSVLNFLKIIKDAVIEIINMMTSHLSKTTPVGAAISSNDSQVNKMKNEVYSLVETSYEPLLEDYIGERVILELKQGNDWVKYNGVLKDYTAEFIELIDVDYGTEEIGKIDADLIVLRKYGIVRNLSK
;
A
#
# COMPACT_ATOMS: atom_id res chain seq x y z
N MET A 1 33.71 16.61 17.33
CA MET A 1 33.45 15.61 16.27
C MET A 1 33.51 16.33 14.93
N ASP A 2 34.23 15.77 13.97
CA ASP A 2 34.31 16.30 12.61
C ASP A 2 32.92 16.24 11.93
N ALA A 3 32.58 17.24 11.11
CA ALA A 3 31.31 17.32 10.39
C ALA A 3 31.07 16.09 9.51
N ALA A 4 32.14 15.50 8.97
CA ALA A 4 32.09 14.24 8.23
C ALA A 4 31.59 13.07 9.10
N ALA A 5 32.09 12.96 10.34
CA ALA A 5 31.67 11.92 11.28
C ALA A 5 30.19 12.07 11.70
N ILE A 6 29.72 13.30 11.90
CA ILE A 6 28.31 13.60 12.21
C ILE A 6 27.42 13.16 11.04
N THR A 7 27.84 13.45 9.81
CA THR A 7 27.10 13.09 8.58
C THR A 7 27.01 11.58 8.40
N ILE A 8 28.11 10.85 8.59
CA ILE A 8 28.14 9.39 8.50
C ILE A 8 27.21 8.77 9.55
N ILE A 9 27.28 9.23 10.80
CA ILE A 9 26.39 8.75 11.87
C ILE A 9 24.93 9.01 11.50
N PHE A 10 24.60 10.20 11.00
CA PHE A 10 23.24 10.54 10.59
C PHE A 10 22.71 9.63 9.46
N ILE A 11 23.53 9.34 8.45
CA ILE A 11 23.13 8.44 7.35
C ILE A 11 22.89 7.01 7.88
N VAL A 12 23.81 6.48 8.69
CA VAL A 12 23.67 5.14 9.28
C VAL A 12 22.42 5.06 10.16
N LEU A 13 22.19 6.07 11.00
CA LEU A 13 21.01 6.13 11.87
C LEU A 13 19.72 6.20 11.05
N SER A 14 19.72 7.01 9.98
CA SER A 14 18.60 7.13 9.06
C SER A 14 18.29 5.82 8.34
N ALA A 15 19.31 5.11 7.84
CA ALA A 15 19.15 3.80 7.21
C ALA A 15 18.58 2.76 8.17
N LEU A 16 19.08 2.70 9.42
CA LEU A 16 18.57 1.81 10.46
C LEU A 16 17.10 2.10 10.79
N ILE A 17 16.76 3.37 11.01
CA ILE A 17 15.37 3.80 11.24
C ILE A 17 14.48 3.37 10.07
N ALA A 18 14.97 3.52 8.84
CA ALA A 18 14.20 3.23 7.66
C ALA A 18 13.96 1.72 7.47
N VAL A 19 14.94 0.86 7.79
CA VAL A 19 14.78 -0.60 7.86
C VAL A 19 13.75 -1.01 8.91
N VAL A 20 13.78 -0.39 10.09
CA VAL A 20 12.79 -0.64 11.15
C VAL A 20 11.39 -0.23 10.68
N ILE A 21 11.25 0.97 10.11
CA ILE A 21 9.98 1.45 9.53
C ILE A 21 9.47 0.45 8.49
N ARG A 22 10.32 -0.04 7.58
CA ARG A 22 9.93 -1.02 6.55
C ARG A 22 9.39 -2.32 7.16
N LYS A 23 9.99 -2.82 8.23
CA LYS A 23 9.53 -4.04 8.92
C LYS A 23 8.19 -3.87 9.64
N ILE A 24 7.89 -2.69 10.16
CA ILE A 24 6.64 -2.43 10.89
C ILE A 24 5.53 -1.89 9.99
N LYS A 25 5.88 -1.31 8.83
CA LYS A 25 4.94 -0.69 7.91
C LYS A 25 4.03 -1.76 7.30
N LYS A 26 2.75 -1.63 7.62
CA LYS A 26 1.67 -2.33 6.94
C LYS A 26 1.09 -1.39 5.88
N ASP A 27 0.58 -1.98 4.80
CA ASP A 27 -0.06 -1.22 3.73
C ASP A 27 -1.23 -0.38 4.27
N LYS A 28 -1.39 0.83 3.73
CA LYS A 28 -2.38 1.80 4.22
C LYS A 28 -3.79 1.40 3.80
N CYS A 29 -4.00 0.98 2.56
CA CYS A 29 -5.31 0.56 2.07
C CYS A 29 -5.79 -0.67 2.86
N LEU A 30 -4.93 -1.67 3.01
CA LEU A 30 -5.27 -2.89 3.76
C LEU A 30 -5.55 -2.64 5.26
N LYS A 31 -5.01 -1.56 5.84
CA LYS A 31 -5.30 -1.18 7.25
C LYS A 31 -6.73 -0.73 7.46
N ASP A 32 -7.40 -0.27 6.42
CA ASP A 32 -8.74 0.32 6.52
C ASP A 32 -9.83 -0.75 6.53
N PHE A 33 -9.47 -2.00 6.18
CA PHE A 33 -10.34 -3.19 6.23
C PHE A 33 -9.98 -4.08 7.42
N ARG A 34 -9.08 -3.64 8.31
CA ARG A 34 -8.63 -4.45 9.43
C ARG A 34 -9.80 -4.74 10.38
N ASP A 35 -9.82 -5.96 10.90
CA ASP A 35 -10.78 -6.48 11.86
C ASP A 35 -12.22 -6.61 11.34
N ASP A 36 -12.49 -6.26 10.08
CA ASP A 36 -13.77 -6.47 9.40
C ASP A 36 -13.85 -7.86 8.75
N ILE A 37 -15.08 -8.32 8.50
CA ILE A 37 -15.35 -9.46 7.63
C ILE A 37 -15.18 -9.02 6.18
N VAL A 38 -14.27 -9.68 5.47
CA VAL A 38 -13.95 -9.39 4.07
C VAL A 38 -13.85 -10.69 3.29
N THR A 39 -14.01 -10.59 1.97
CA THR A 39 -13.72 -11.65 1.02
C THR A 39 -12.44 -11.31 0.27
N LEU A 40 -11.43 -12.17 0.40
CA LEU A 40 -10.26 -12.16 -0.46
C LEU A 40 -10.58 -12.96 -1.73
N GLU A 41 -10.30 -12.37 -2.88
CA GLU A 41 -10.38 -13.02 -4.18
C GLU A 41 -8.97 -13.09 -4.78
N LEU A 42 -8.58 -14.29 -5.21
CA LEU A 42 -7.30 -14.53 -5.86
C LEU A 42 -7.46 -14.60 -7.39
N LEU A 43 -6.38 -14.35 -8.12
CA LEU A 43 -6.36 -14.41 -9.60
C LEU A 43 -6.74 -15.78 -10.17
N ASN A 44 -6.53 -16.85 -9.39
CA ASN A 44 -6.91 -18.21 -9.77
C ASN A 44 -8.40 -18.53 -9.54
N GLY A 45 -9.19 -17.55 -9.10
CA GLY A 45 -10.62 -17.69 -8.82
C GLY A 45 -10.94 -18.20 -7.41
N GLN A 46 -9.95 -18.56 -6.59
CA GLN A 46 -10.19 -18.95 -5.20
C GLN A 46 -10.65 -17.75 -4.37
N GLN A 47 -11.57 -18.01 -3.46
CA GLN A 47 -12.11 -17.00 -2.55
C GLN A 47 -12.02 -17.45 -1.10
N TYR A 48 -11.62 -16.52 -0.23
CA TYR A 48 -11.51 -16.75 1.21
C TYR A 48 -12.23 -15.64 1.97
N ARG A 49 -13.32 -16.00 2.66
CA ARG A 49 -14.10 -15.05 3.46
C ARG A 49 -13.79 -15.20 4.94
N GLY A 50 -13.44 -14.12 5.62
CA GLY A 50 -13.15 -14.15 7.05
C GLY A 50 -12.78 -12.80 7.63
N GLN A 51 -12.53 -12.77 8.93
CA GLN A 51 -12.09 -11.55 9.62
C GLN A 51 -10.62 -11.24 9.28
N LEU A 52 -10.37 -10.07 8.67
CA LEU A 52 -9.04 -9.66 8.26
C LEU A 52 -8.18 -9.21 9.45
N LYS A 53 -7.07 -9.90 9.70
CA LYS A 53 -6.01 -9.48 10.63
C LYS A 53 -4.75 -9.15 9.83
N LEU A 54 -4.42 -7.86 9.75
CA LEU A 54 -3.24 -7.38 9.05
C LEU A 54 -1.96 -7.50 9.91
N LYS A 55 -0.96 -8.23 9.42
CA LYS A 55 0.37 -8.38 10.02
C LYS A 55 1.43 -7.71 9.15
N SER A 56 2.65 -7.56 9.69
CA SER A 56 3.78 -7.03 8.91
C SER A 56 4.28 -8.00 7.85
N SER A 57 4.04 -9.31 8.02
CA SER A 57 4.44 -10.38 7.11
C SER A 57 3.37 -10.74 6.07
N GLY A 58 2.12 -10.29 6.24
CA GLY A 58 1.02 -10.67 5.37
C GLY A 58 -0.37 -10.43 5.98
N LEU A 59 -1.36 -11.12 5.44
CA LEU A 59 -2.75 -11.13 5.87
C LEU A 59 -3.08 -12.45 6.57
N LYS A 60 -3.94 -12.38 7.58
CA LYS A 60 -4.60 -13.55 8.17
C LYS A 60 -6.11 -13.34 8.08
N PHE A 61 -6.84 -14.33 7.60
CA PHE A 61 -8.30 -14.33 7.57
C PHE A 61 -8.78 -15.38 8.57
N ASN A 62 -9.37 -14.96 9.68
CA ASN A 62 -9.98 -15.90 10.62
C ASN A 62 -11.36 -16.27 10.10
N TYR A 63 -11.65 -17.56 9.98
CA TYR A 63 -12.98 -18.01 9.60
C TYR A 63 -13.96 -17.84 10.76
N PRO A 64 -15.21 -17.45 10.50
CA PRO A 64 -16.23 -17.36 11.55
C PRO A 64 -16.57 -18.75 12.12
N GLU A 65 -16.45 -19.78 11.29
CA GLU A 65 -16.71 -21.18 11.62
C GLU A 65 -15.57 -22.06 11.13
N LEU A 66 -15.49 -23.27 11.69
CA LEU A 66 -14.52 -24.27 11.31
C LEU A 66 -14.83 -24.75 9.88
N ILE A 67 -13.91 -24.53 8.95
CA ILE A 67 -14.05 -25.00 7.56
C ILE A 67 -13.35 -26.35 7.44
N GLU A 68 -13.98 -27.30 6.74
CA GLU A 68 -13.40 -28.61 6.43
C GLU A 68 -13.18 -28.72 4.92
N ASP A 69 -12.00 -29.15 4.49
CA ASP A 69 -11.72 -29.40 3.07
C ASP A 69 -12.10 -30.83 2.63
N GLU A 70 -11.88 -31.12 1.34
CA GLU A 70 -12.10 -32.44 0.74
C GLU A 70 -11.28 -33.55 1.42
N GLN A 71 -10.18 -33.21 2.09
CA GLN A 71 -9.29 -34.11 2.82
C GLN A 71 -9.66 -34.23 4.30
N LYS A 72 -10.77 -33.62 4.74
CA LYS A 72 -11.22 -33.54 6.14
C LYS A 72 -10.29 -32.76 7.07
N LEU A 73 -9.42 -31.92 6.51
CA LEU A 73 -8.59 -31.02 7.28
C LEU A 73 -9.42 -29.82 7.73
N LYS A 74 -9.25 -29.45 9.00
CA LYS A 74 -10.02 -28.41 9.65
C LYS A 74 -9.23 -27.11 9.71
N PHE A 75 -9.78 -26.06 9.13
CA PHE A 75 -9.15 -24.74 9.05
C PHE A 75 -9.88 -23.73 9.94
N LEU A 76 -9.10 -23.03 10.76
CA LEU A 76 -9.56 -21.88 11.55
C LEU A 76 -9.21 -20.54 10.89
N SER A 77 -8.24 -20.56 9.97
CA SER A 77 -7.79 -19.35 9.29
C SER A 77 -7.03 -19.65 8.01
N PHE A 78 -7.03 -18.67 7.12
CA PHE A 78 -6.14 -18.59 5.97
C PHE A 78 -5.03 -17.56 6.19
N LEU A 79 -3.82 -17.84 5.70
CA LEU A 79 -2.68 -16.95 5.75
C LEU A 79 -2.23 -16.64 4.33
N LEU A 80 -2.08 -15.36 4.01
CA LEU A 80 -1.54 -14.90 2.73
C LEU A 80 -0.30 -14.06 3.01
N TYR A 81 0.87 -14.54 2.61
CA TYR A 81 2.13 -13.84 2.84
C TYR A 81 2.31 -12.68 1.84
N LYS A 82 3.13 -11.69 2.22
CA LYS A 82 3.38 -10.50 1.39
C LYS A 82 3.88 -10.81 -0.03
N ASN A 83 4.70 -11.85 -0.18
CA ASN A 83 5.19 -12.28 -1.50
C ASN A 83 4.08 -12.89 -2.39
N GLU A 84 2.94 -13.26 -1.82
CA GLU A 84 1.75 -13.76 -2.53
C GLU A 84 0.73 -12.63 -2.78
N TYR A 85 1.01 -11.39 -2.35
CA TYR A 85 0.16 -10.24 -2.68
C TYR A 85 -0.07 -10.07 -4.18
N PRO A 86 0.91 -10.33 -5.08
CA PRO A 86 0.69 -10.30 -6.52
C PRO A 86 -0.44 -11.21 -7.04
N ASP A 87 -0.89 -12.18 -6.24
CA ASP A 87 -1.96 -13.12 -6.58
C ASP A 87 -3.34 -12.62 -6.10
N ILE A 88 -3.40 -11.48 -5.41
CA ILE A 88 -4.65 -10.83 -5.01
C ILE A 88 -5.32 -10.20 -6.23
N GLN A 89 -6.54 -10.65 -6.53
CA GLN A 89 -7.42 -9.97 -7.49
C GLN A 89 -8.12 -8.79 -6.81
N ALA A 90 -8.75 -9.05 -5.67
CA ALA A 90 -9.50 -8.08 -4.90
C ALA A 90 -9.61 -8.47 -3.41
N VAL A 91 -9.76 -7.48 -2.55
CA VAL A 91 -10.25 -7.65 -1.19
C VAL A 91 -11.54 -6.83 -1.08
N VAL A 92 -12.65 -7.53 -0.84
CA VAL A 92 -14.01 -6.97 -0.89
C VAL A 92 -14.58 -6.93 0.51
N ARG A 93 -15.11 -5.78 0.92
CA ARG A 93 -15.83 -5.62 2.19
C ARG A 93 -17.28 -5.29 1.90
N TYR A 94 -18.15 -6.29 1.98
CA TYR A 94 -19.59 -6.10 1.80
C TYR A 94 -20.19 -5.31 2.96
N HIS A 95 -21.01 -4.29 2.67
CA HIS A 95 -21.57 -3.46 3.73
C HIS A 95 -22.55 -4.22 4.63
N LYS A 96 -23.22 -5.25 4.08
CA LYS A 96 -24.10 -6.16 4.83
C LYS A 96 -23.37 -6.99 5.90
N ASP A 97 -22.06 -7.20 5.74
CA ASP A 97 -21.24 -8.03 6.63
C ASP A 97 -20.56 -7.21 7.75
N LEU A 98 -20.75 -5.88 7.74
CA LEU A 98 -20.18 -5.01 8.75
C LEU A 98 -20.93 -5.16 10.08
N THR A 99 -20.16 -5.27 11.16
CA THR A 99 -20.68 -5.11 12.53
C THR A 99 -21.17 -3.68 12.74
N GLU A 100 -22.00 -3.44 13.76
CA GLU A 100 -22.47 -2.07 14.09
C GLU A 100 -21.32 -1.11 14.40
N GLU A 101 -20.24 -1.60 15.02
CA GLU A 101 -19.02 -0.83 15.22
C GLU A 101 -18.30 -0.54 13.90
N GLY A 102 -18.19 -1.56 13.03
CA GLY A 102 -17.63 -1.43 11.68
C GLY A 102 -18.38 -0.40 10.82
N LYS A 103 -19.72 -0.40 10.87
CA LYS A 103 -20.56 0.60 10.20
C LYS A 103 -20.26 2.02 10.67
N LYS A 104 -20.16 2.24 11.99
CA LYS A 104 -19.82 3.56 12.57
C LYS A 104 -18.42 4.03 12.19
N LEU A 105 -17.44 3.13 12.20
CA LEU A 105 -16.07 3.44 11.77
C LEU A 105 -16.02 3.77 10.28
N ARG A 106 -16.69 2.97 9.46
CA ARG A 106 -16.85 3.20 8.02
C ARG A 106 -17.48 4.57 7.76
N GLU A 107 -18.58 4.92 8.42
CA GLU A 107 -19.24 6.21 8.21
C GLU A 107 -18.32 7.40 8.56
N LYS A 108 -17.55 7.30 9.65
CA LYS A 108 -16.54 8.31 10.01
C LYS A 108 -15.47 8.43 8.92
N ASP A 109 -15.01 7.32 8.37
CA ASP A 109 -13.97 7.32 7.34
C ASP A 109 -14.49 7.76 5.98
N PHE A 110 -15.75 7.44 5.65
CA PHE A 110 -16.47 7.97 4.50
C PHE A 110 -16.52 9.51 4.58
N LYS A 111 -17.02 10.09 5.68
CA LYS A 111 -17.07 11.55 5.86
C LYS A 111 -15.70 12.22 5.73
N LYS A 112 -14.65 11.62 6.29
CA LYS A 112 -13.27 12.14 6.19
C LYS A 112 -12.68 12.04 4.77
N THR A 113 -13.18 11.12 3.95
CA THR A 113 -12.71 10.91 2.58
C THR A 113 -13.29 11.97 1.65
N PHE A 114 -14.59 12.26 1.79
CA PHE A 114 -15.25 13.35 1.06
C PHE A 114 -14.88 14.74 1.56
N GLN A 115 -14.62 14.89 2.87
CA GLN A 115 -14.25 16.15 3.49
C GLN A 115 -12.91 16.04 4.24
N PRO A 116 -11.79 15.87 3.52
CA PRO A 116 -10.49 15.74 4.15
C PRO A 116 -10.06 17.06 4.80
N SER A 117 -9.59 16.98 6.04
CA SER A 117 -9.13 18.14 6.80
C SER A 117 -7.92 18.82 6.14
N ARG A 118 -7.80 20.15 6.30
CA ARG A 118 -6.66 20.93 5.75
C ARG A 118 -5.30 20.38 6.20
N TRP A 119 -5.19 19.90 7.44
CA TRP A 119 -3.97 19.26 7.95
C TRP A 119 -3.66 17.93 7.26
N ARG A 120 -4.67 17.12 6.95
CA ARG A 120 -4.49 15.88 6.19
C ARG A 120 -3.98 16.17 4.78
N LYS A 121 -4.55 17.18 4.11
CA LYS A 121 -4.08 17.66 2.79
C LYS A 121 -2.62 18.14 2.86
N PHE A 122 -2.29 18.99 3.83
CA PHE A 122 -0.93 19.52 4.01
C PHE A 122 0.11 18.42 4.28
N ARG A 123 -0.16 17.51 5.24
CA ARG A 123 0.75 16.39 5.54
C ARG A 123 0.95 15.49 4.32
N ARG A 124 -0.11 15.24 3.55
CA ARG A 124 -0.04 14.44 2.31
C ARG A 124 0.81 15.15 1.26
N SER A 125 0.65 16.46 1.09
CA SER A 125 1.48 17.29 0.23
C SER A 125 2.97 17.26 0.62
N VAL A 126 3.29 17.37 1.93
CA VAL A 126 4.68 17.29 2.41
C VAL A 126 5.28 15.91 2.14
N LEU A 127 4.53 14.84 2.40
CA LEU A 127 4.99 13.47 2.13
C LEU A 127 5.19 13.23 0.62
N ASN A 128 4.35 13.81 -0.23
CA ASN A 128 4.49 13.72 -1.67
C ASN A 128 5.69 14.55 -2.18
N PHE A 129 5.92 15.73 -1.62
CA PHE A 129 7.11 16.53 -1.91
C PHE A 129 8.41 15.79 -1.53
N LEU A 130 8.47 15.16 -0.35
CA LEU A 130 9.61 14.33 0.05
C LEU A 130 9.87 13.15 -0.91
N LYS A 131 8.83 12.64 -1.58
CA LYS A 131 8.98 11.59 -2.59
C LYS A 131 9.65 12.09 -3.88
N ILE A 132 9.53 13.39 -4.19
CA ILE A 132 10.07 14.02 -5.40
C ILE A 132 11.54 14.45 -5.20
N ILE A 133 11.93 14.87 -3.99
CA ILE A 133 13.30 15.35 -3.70
C ILE A 133 14.36 14.23 -3.68
N LYS A 134 13.96 12.97 -3.92
CA LYS A 134 14.84 11.80 -3.97
C LYS A 134 16.09 12.03 -4.81
N ASP A 135 15.93 12.61 -6.00
CA ASP A 135 17.04 12.79 -6.93
C ASP A 135 18.05 13.83 -6.44
N ALA A 136 17.57 14.91 -5.79
CA ALA A 136 18.44 15.92 -5.19
C ALA A 136 19.24 15.36 -3.99
N VAL A 137 18.64 14.47 -3.19
CA VAL A 137 19.37 13.78 -2.10
C VAL A 137 20.45 12.86 -2.66
N ILE A 138 20.15 12.13 -3.74
CA ILE A 138 21.12 11.25 -4.41
C ILE A 138 22.28 12.06 -5.01
N GLU A 139 21.98 13.22 -5.60
CA GLU A 139 22.98 14.15 -6.13
C GLU A 139 23.90 14.69 -5.02
N ILE A 140 23.35 15.07 -3.87
CA ILE A 140 24.12 15.49 -2.70
C ILE A 140 25.01 14.35 -2.18
N ILE A 141 24.50 13.12 -2.12
CA ILE A 141 25.30 11.94 -1.75
C ILE A 141 26.45 11.74 -2.74
N ASN A 142 26.19 11.81 -4.05
CA ASN A 142 27.22 11.70 -5.09
C ASN A 142 28.30 12.79 -4.92
N MET A 143 27.89 14.04 -4.69
CA MET A 143 28.82 15.15 -4.46
C MET A 143 29.67 14.93 -3.20
N MET A 144 29.09 14.48 -2.09
CA MET A 144 29.84 14.16 -0.87
C MET A 144 30.82 13.00 -1.05
N THR A 145 30.43 11.93 -1.76
CA THR A 145 31.35 10.81 -2.06
C THR A 145 32.54 11.26 -2.90
N SER A 146 32.34 12.20 -3.83
CA SER A 146 33.40 12.75 -4.68
C SER A 146 34.40 13.65 -3.93
N HIS A 147 33.96 14.31 -2.86
CA HIS A 147 34.81 15.15 -2.01
C HIS A 147 35.56 14.34 -0.93
N LEU A 148 34.93 13.30 -0.36
CA LEU A 148 35.53 12.45 0.67
C LEU A 148 36.57 11.47 0.11
N SER A 149 36.38 10.99 -1.13
CA SER A 149 37.35 10.12 -1.82
C SER A 149 38.68 10.82 -2.14
N LYS A 150 38.67 12.15 -2.28
CA LYS A 150 39.85 12.97 -2.60
C LYS A 150 40.64 13.44 -1.38
N THR A 151 40.06 13.37 -0.18
CA THR A 151 40.59 14.10 1.01
C THR A 151 40.98 13.19 2.18
N THR A 152 40.59 11.91 2.22
CA THR A 152 41.00 11.00 3.31
C THR A 152 41.28 9.55 2.82
N PRO A 153 42.32 8.86 3.34
CA PRO A 153 42.62 7.45 3.00
C PRO A 153 41.47 6.48 3.34
N VAL A 154 40.69 6.80 4.38
CA VAL A 154 39.47 6.06 4.78
C VAL A 154 38.33 6.31 3.78
N GLY A 155 38.18 7.53 3.26
CA GLY A 155 37.22 7.85 2.21
C GLY A 155 37.54 7.18 0.87
N ALA A 156 38.84 7.02 0.54
CA ALA A 156 39.29 6.29 -0.64
C ALA A 156 38.89 4.79 -0.57
N ALA A 157 39.07 4.15 0.58
CA ALA A 157 38.70 2.73 0.81
C ALA A 157 37.18 2.46 0.78
N ILE A 158 36.36 3.45 1.18
CA ILE A 158 34.89 3.38 1.09
C ILE A 158 34.43 3.62 -0.36
N SER A 159 35.08 4.52 -1.09
CA SER A 159 34.79 4.78 -2.51
C SER A 159 35.23 3.65 -3.44
N SER A 160 36.27 2.90 -3.10
CA SER A 160 36.71 1.72 -3.86
C SER A 160 35.78 0.50 -3.71
N ASN A 161 34.84 0.54 -2.76
CA ASN A 161 33.80 -0.46 -2.58
C ASN A 161 32.48 0.03 -3.17
N ASP A 162 32.40 0.07 -4.52
CA ASP A 162 31.19 0.39 -5.28
C ASP A 162 29.94 -0.35 -4.77
N SER A 163 30.11 -1.56 -4.25
CA SER A 163 29.04 -2.37 -3.68
C SER A 163 28.35 -1.73 -2.46
N GLN A 164 29.06 -0.98 -1.63
CA GLN A 164 28.52 -0.36 -0.41
C GLN A 164 27.81 0.96 -0.73
N VAL A 165 28.36 1.75 -1.65
CA VAL A 165 27.71 2.95 -2.18
C VAL A 165 26.43 2.57 -2.94
N ASN A 166 26.48 1.51 -3.75
CA ASN A 166 25.31 1.01 -4.46
C ASN A 166 24.25 0.41 -3.52
N LYS A 167 24.65 -0.23 -2.41
CA LYS A 167 23.71 -0.65 -1.36
C LYS A 167 23.01 0.54 -0.70
N MET A 168 23.74 1.60 -0.36
CA MET A 168 23.15 2.84 0.18
C MET A 168 22.20 3.51 -0.82
N LYS A 169 22.61 3.61 -2.09
CA LYS A 169 21.74 4.12 -3.16
C LYS A 169 20.49 3.28 -3.24
N ASN A 170 20.61 1.96 -3.37
CA ASN A 170 19.47 1.05 -3.47
C ASN A 170 18.57 1.10 -2.22
N GLU A 171 19.15 1.27 -1.03
CA GLU A 171 18.39 1.50 0.19
C GLU A 171 17.58 2.79 0.08
N VAL A 172 18.19 3.93 -0.27
CA VAL A 172 17.47 5.21 -0.51
C VAL A 172 16.41 5.08 -1.62
N TYR A 173 16.72 4.37 -2.71
CA TYR A 173 15.76 4.07 -3.79
C TYR A 173 14.56 3.26 -3.29
N SER A 174 14.80 2.25 -2.43
CA SER A 174 13.76 1.36 -1.88
C SER A 174 12.93 2.00 -0.76
N LEU A 175 13.46 3.00 -0.05
CA LEU A 175 12.74 3.72 1.00
C LEU A 175 11.67 4.65 0.44
N VAL A 176 11.85 5.06 -0.82
CA VAL A 176 10.98 5.97 -1.55
C VAL A 176 10.57 5.29 -2.86
N GLU A 177 10.03 4.07 -2.74
CA GLU A 177 9.18 3.50 -3.79
C GLU A 177 7.98 4.45 -3.90
N THR A 178 8.03 5.33 -4.90
CA THR A 178 7.14 6.48 -5.02
C THR A 178 5.75 5.97 -5.30
N SER A 179 4.95 5.79 -4.25
CA SER A 179 3.55 5.48 -4.44
C SER A 179 2.82 6.64 -5.12
N TYR A 180 3.34 7.88 -4.98
CA TYR A 180 2.71 9.11 -5.44
C TYR A 180 2.41 9.06 -6.93
N GLU A 181 1.14 9.20 -7.25
CA GLU A 181 0.61 9.20 -8.61
C GLU A 181 -0.23 10.47 -8.76
N PRO A 182 0.27 11.51 -9.45
CA PRO A 182 -0.42 12.79 -9.57
C PRO A 182 -1.86 12.63 -10.07
N LEU A 183 -2.08 11.75 -11.05
CA LEU A 183 -3.40 11.51 -11.62
C LEU A 183 -4.37 10.93 -10.59
N LEU A 184 -3.95 9.99 -9.75
CA LEU A 184 -4.82 9.44 -8.70
C LEU A 184 -5.01 10.42 -7.55
N GLU A 185 -4.01 11.27 -7.27
CA GLU A 185 -4.06 12.22 -6.17
C GLU A 185 -5.19 13.25 -6.34
N ASP A 186 -5.37 13.75 -7.56
CA ASP A 186 -6.41 14.74 -7.89
C ASP A 186 -7.84 14.17 -7.77
N TYR A 187 -8.00 12.85 -7.82
CA TYR A 187 -9.30 12.18 -7.78
C TYR A 187 -9.65 11.55 -6.44
N ILE A 188 -8.83 11.74 -5.40
CA ILE A 188 -9.17 11.25 -4.06
C ILE A 188 -10.41 11.98 -3.53
N GLY A 189 -11.41 11.20 -3.14
CA GLY A 189 -12.71 11.68 -2.69
C GLY A 189 -13.73 11.84 -3.81
N GLU A 190 -13.31 11.69 -5.07
CA GLU A 190 -14.18 11.75 -6.24
C GLU A 190 -14.70 10.37 -6.62
N ARG A 191 -15.88 10.34 -7.25
CA ARG A 191 -16.44 9.11 -7.82
C ARG A 191 -15.77 8.81 -9.16
N VAL A 192 -15.31 7.58 -9.32
CA VAL A 192 -14.48 7.11 -10.42
C VAL A 192 -14.95 5.76 -10.95
N ILE A 193 -14.56 5.45 -12.18
CA ILE A 193 -14.68 4.12 -12.77
C ILE A 193 -13.31 3.45 -12.73
N LEU A 194 -13.22 2.39 -11.91
CA LEU A 194 -12.10 1.48 -11.87
C LEU A 194 -12.34 0.34 -12.86
N GLU A 195 -11.40 0.11 -13.76
CA GLU A 195 -11.35 -1.09 -14.58
C GLU A 195 -10.43 -2.10 -13.91
N LEU A 196 -10.97 -3.27 -13.57
CA LEU A 196 -10.25 -4.39 -12.98
C LEU A 196 -10.11 -5.51 -14.00
N LYS A 197 -8.88 -5.91 -14.29
CA LYS A 197 -8.61 -7.08 -15.13
C LYS A 197 -8.95 -8.36 -14.35
N GLN A 198 -9.92 -9.13 -14.82
CA GLN A 198 -10.29 -10.45 -14.29
C GLN A 198 -10.12 -11.49 -15.42
N GLY A 199 -9.10 -12.33 -15.31
CA GLY A 199 -8.72 -13.23 -16.40
C GLY A 199 -8.37 -12.45 -17.68
N ASN A 200 -9.17 -12.64 -18.73
CA ASN A 200 -9.02 -11.93 -20.01
C ASN A 200 -9.91 -10.69 -20.15
N ASP A 201 -10.87 -10.52 -19.24
CA ASP A 201 -11.87 -9.47 -19.32
C ASP A 201 -11.54 -8.29 -18.40
N TRP A 202 -12.12 -7.13 -18.72
CA TRP A 202 -12.03 -5.94 -17.89
C TRP A 202 -13.41 -5.63 -17.32
N VAL A 203 -13.54 -5.76 -16.00
CA VAL A 203 -14.78 -5.46 -15.29
C VAL A 203 -14.71 -4.04 -14.74
N LYS A 204 -15.80 -3.29 -14.88
CA LYS A 204 -15.89 -1.90 -14.45
C LYS A 204 -16.61 -1.81 -13.11
N TYR A 205 -15.98 -1.11 -12.17
CA TYR A 205 -16.53 -0.80 -10.87
C TYR A 205 -16.69 0.71 -10.72
N ASN A 206 -17.91 1.16 -10.41
CA ASN A 206 -18.17 2.55 -10.05
C ASN A 206 -18.05 2.68 -8.52
N GLY A 207 -17.23 3.60 -8.05
CA GLY A 207 -17.07 3.87 -6.62
C GLY A 207 -16.25 5.12 -6.36
N VAL A 208 -16.03 5.46 -5.10
CA VAL A 208 -15.30 6.66 -4.69
C VAL A 208 -13.86 6.29 -4.42
N LEU A 209 -12.91 6.96 -5.07
CA LEU A 209 -11.49 6.72 -4.82
C LEU A 209 -11.13 7.24 -3.43
N LYS A 210 -10.84 6.34 -2.49
CA LYS A 210 -10.53 6.72 -1.11
C LYS A 210 -9.04 6.95 -0.90
N ASP A 211 -8.22 6.00 -1.35
CA ASP A 211 -6.77 6.08 -1.21
C ASP A 211 -6.06 5.12 -2.17
N TYR A 212 -4.73 5.26 -2.23
CA TYR A 212 -3.88 4.35 -2.97
C TYR A 212 -2.50 4.24 -2.31
N THR A 213 -1.82 3.12 -2.55
CA THR A 213 -0.41 2.90 -2.22
C THR A 213 0.37 2.56 -3.49
N ALA A 214 1.61 2.08 -3.34
CA ALA A 214 2.36 1.57 -4.49
C ALA A 214 1.74 0.27 -5.02
N GLU A 215 1.13 -0.51 -4.14
CA GLU A 215 0.58 -1.83 -4.46
C GLU A 215 -0.92 -1.82 -4.68
N PHE A 216 -1.68 -1.00 -3.94
CA PHE A 216 -3.14 -1.10 -3.89
C PHE A 216 -3.86 0.19 -4.26
N ILE A 217 -5.08 0.05 -4.78
CA ILE A 217 -6.09 1.11 -4.89
C ILE A 217 -7.25 0.73 -3.99
N GLU A 218 -7.75 1.67 -3.19
CA GLU A 218 -8.93 1.50 -2.34
C GLU A 218 -10.08 2.38 -2.86
N LEU A 219 -11.20 1.74 -3.20
CA LEU A 219 -12.47 2.38 -3.47
C LEU A 219 -13.45 2.09 -2.34
N ILE A 220 -14.31 3.07 -2.05
CA ILE A 220 -15.45 2.90 -1.16
C ILE A 220 -16.75 3.15 -1.90
N ASP A 221 -17.85 2.62 -1.36
CA ASP A 221 -19.17 2.84 -1.95
C ASP A 221 -19.23 2.37 -3.42
N VAL A 222 -18.73 1.15 -3.59
CA VAL A 222 -18.59 0.45 -4.85
C VAL A 222 -19.83 -0.37 -5.12
N ASP A 223 -20.32 -0.24 -6.34
CA ASP A 223 -21.29 -1.16 -6.91
C ASP A 223 -20.57 -2.43 -7.39
N TYR A 224 -20.55 -3.47 -6.54
CA TYR A 224 -19.80 -4.70 -6.77
C TYR A 224 -20.60 -5.80 -7.49
N GLY A 225 -21.84 -5.50 -7.90
CA GLY A 225 -22.72 -6.47 -8.54
C GLY A 225 -22.29 -6.90 -9.94
N THR A 226 -22.63 -8.12 -10.33
CA THR A 226 -22.67 -8.53 -11.75
C THR A 226 -24.02 -8.14 -12.35
N GLU A 227 -24.12 -8.07 -13.69
CA GLU A 227 -25.39 -7.77 -14.38
C GLU A 227 -26.54 -8.71 -13.95
N GLU A 228 -26.22 -9.93 -13.54
CA GLU A 228 -27.19 -10.97 -13.12
C GLU A 228 -27.62 -10.87 -11.65
N ILE A 229 -26.74 -10.44 -10.74
CA ILE A 229 -26.98 -10.46 -9.28
C ILE A 229 -27.52 -9.11 -8.78
N GLY A 230 -27.40 -8.05 -9.59
CA GLY A 230 -27.77 -6.70 -9.23
C GLY A 230 -26.74 -6.04 -8.30
N LYS A 231 -26.92 -4.74 -8.07
CA LYS A 231 -25.93 -3.90 -7.36
C LYS A 231 -25.75 -4.37 -5.91
N ILE A 232 -24.50 -4.61 -5.52
CA ILE A 232 -24.14 -4.96 -4.13
C ILE A 232 -23.21 -3.88 -3.59
N ASP A 233 -23.64 -3.21 -2.53
CA ASP A 233 -22.83 -2.19 -1.86
C ASP A 233 -21.64 -2.82 -1.14
N ALA A 234 -20.45 -2.48 -1.61
CA ALA A 234 -19.20 -2.95 -1.04
C ALA A 234 -18.14 -1.83 -1.00
N ASP A 235 -17.06 -2.11 -0.29
CA ASP A 235 -15.79 -1.41 -0.50
C ASP A 235 -14.81 -2.39 -1.13
N LEU A 236 -13.87 -1.86 -1.89
CA LEU A 236 -13.00 -2.65 -2.75
C LEU A 236 -11.56 -2.20 -2.62
N ILE A 237 -10.66 -3.14 -2.35
CA ILE A 237 -9.22 -2.94 -2.52
C ILE A 237 -8.75 -3.85 -3.64
N VAL A 238 -8.02 -3.29 -4.61
CA VAL A 238 -7.43 -4.06 -5.72
C VAL A 238 -5.95 -3.77 -5.83
N LEU A 239 -5.20 -4.69 -6.45
CA LEU A 239 -3.83 -4.39 -6.85
C LEU A 239 -3.80 -3.36 -7.99
N ARG A 240 -2.93 -2.35 -7.88
CA ARG A 240 -2.65 -1.38 -8.95
C ARG A 240 -2.17 -2.04 -10.24
N LYS A 241 -1.59 -3.23 -10.16
CA LYS A 241 -1.16 -4.02 -11.31
C LYS A 241 -2.35 -4.42 -12.20
N TYR A 242 -3.52 -4.65 -11.62
CA TYR A 242 -4.71 -5.15 -12.33
C TYR A 242 -5.89 -4.16 -12.32
N GLY A 243 -5.90 -3.21 -11.40
CA GLY A 243 -6.91 -2.17 -11.28
C GLY A 243 -6.41 -0.81 -11.76
N ILE A 244 -7.12 -0.21 -12.71
CA ILE A 244 -6.79 1.09 -13.29
C ILE A 244 -8.00 2.03 -13.17
N VAL A 245 -7.80 3.20 -12.57
CA VAL A 245 -8.81 4.26 -12.60
C VAL A 245 -8.70 4.99 -13.94
N ARG A 246 -9.76 4.93 -14.77
CA ARG A 246 -9.74 5.52 -16.11
C ARG A 246 -10.66 6.71 -16.31
N ASN A 247 -11.75 6.79 -15.56
CA ASN A 247 -12.78 7.81 -15.78
C ASN A 247 -13.31 8.36 -14.46
N LEU A 248 -13.78 9.61 -14.48
CA LEU A 248 -14.67 10.15 -13.45
C LEU A 248 -16.10 9.66 -13.70
N SER A 249 -16.84 9.42 -12.63
CA SER A 249 -18.28 9.17 -12.68
C SER A 249 -19.00 10.30 -11.93
N LYS A 250 -20.10 10.78 -12.49
CA LYS A 250 -21.02 11.70 -11.80
C LYS A 250 -22.10 10.91 -11.07
#